data_AF-A0A0B8PFE1-F1
#
_entry.id   AF-A0A0B8PFE1-F1
#
_cell.length_a   1.000
_cell.length_b   1.000
_cell.length_c   1.000
_cell.angle_alpha   90.00
_cell.angle_beta   90.00
_cell.angle_gamma   90.00
#
_symmetry.space_group_name_H-M   'P 1'
#
loop_
_entity.id
_entity.type
_entity.pdbx_description
1 polymer ?
#
loop_
_entity_poly.entity_id
_entity_poly.type
_entity_poly.pdbx_seq_one_letter_code
_entity_poly.pdbx_strand_id
1 'polypeptide(L)'
;MVSSLMVLAQEKGFSIFDKTVGIIGAGQVGSYLAKCLQGIGIKVLINDPPAQAKGDAREFTDLETLLEQCDVISMHTPITKDGEYPTHHIINEARLNNLRGDQILINAARGPVVDNSALKARLEKQDGFTAVLDVFEFEPEVDMELLPLLAFATPHVAGYGLEGKARGTTMIFNSFCEHIGSELRASANDLLPQAPVPFVRLSREWDEATLHNLTQLIYDVRKDDALFRREIAKPGSFDKMRKQYWDRREYGAVTVAGTKETNLSQLEQLGFKIEETQ
;
A
#
# COMPACT_ATOMS: atom_id res chain seq x y z
N MET A 1 0.99 1.59 1.85
CA MET A 1 0.91 2.85 1.09
C MET A 1 0.11 3.89 1.87
N VAL A 2 -1.24 3.85 1.92
CA VAL A 2 -2.08 4.92 2.52
C VAL A 2 -1.62 5.32 3.93
N SER A 3 -1.47 4.36 4.84
CA SER A 3 -1.00 4.64 6.21
C SER A 3 0.38 5.35 6.22
N SER A 4 1.34 4.87 5.43
CA SER A 4 2.66 5.51 5.28
C SER A 4 2.57 6.94 4.74
N LEU A 5 1.74 7.17 3.71
CA LEU A 5 1.54 8.51 3.14
C LEU A 5 0.91 9.47 4.15
N MET A 6 -0.10 9.03 4.91
CA MET A 6 -0.74 9.83 5.95
C MET A 6 0.22 10.21 7.09
N VAL A 7 1.12 9.30 7.47
CA VAL A 7 2.14 9.60 8.48
C VAL A 7 3.20 10.54 7.93
N LEU A 8 3.71 10.32 6.72
CA LEU A 8 4.68 11.20 6.08
C LEU A 8 4.12 12.61 5.85
N ALA A 9 2.85 12.74 5.49
CA ALA A 9 2.15 14.02 5.35
C ALA A 9 2.18 14.81 6.66
N GLN A 10 1.87 14.14 7.78
CA GLN A 10 1.94 14.72 9.12
C GLN A 10 3.37 15.09 9.53
N GLU A 11 4.35 14.21 9.30
CA GLU A 11 5.75 14.43 9.71
C GLU A 11 6.46 15.52 8.90
N LYS A 12 6.19 15.58 7.59
CA LYS A 12 6.84 16.52 6.66
C LYS A 12 6.02 17.79 6.40
N GLY A 13 4.77 17.86 6.89
CA GLY A 13 3.93 19.05 6.81
C GLY A 13 3.42 19.36 5.39
N PHE A 14 2.91 18.34 4.68
CA PHE A 14 2.25 18.52 3.38
C PHE A 14 0.85 17.91 3.40
N SER A 15 -0.02 18.35 2.48
CA SER A 15 -1.33 17.71 2.24
C SER A 15 -1.18 16.58 1.22
N ILE A 16 -1.78 15.42 1.48
CA ILE A 16 -1.81 14.29 0.53
C ILE A 16 -2.56 14.63 -0.75
N PHE A 17 -3.49 15.60 -0.70
CA PHE A 17 -4.32 15.99 -1.83
C PHE A 17 -3.55 16.85 -2.84
N ASP A 18 -2.43 17.44 -2.42
CA ASP A 18 -1.53 18.18 -3.30
C ASP A 18 -0.54 17.27 -4.03
N LYS A 19 -0.56 15.96 -3.77
CA LYS A 19 0.39 14.99 -4.32
C LYS A 19 -0.15 14.28 -5.55
N THR A 20 0.72 14.08 -6.53
CA THR A 20 0.51 13.15 -7.64
C THR A 20 1.13 11.79 -7.31
N VAL A 21 0.32 10.74 -7.34
CA VAL A 21 0.75 9.36 -7.06
C VAL A 21 0.93 8.57 -8.35
N GLY A 22 2.14 8.10 -8.61
CA GLY A 22 2.47 7.18 -9.67
C GLY A 22 2.37 5.72 -9.21
N ILE A 23 1.59 4.91 -9.91
CA ILE A 23 1.41 3.48 -9.65
C ILE A 23 2.08 2.70 -10.77
N ILE A 24 3.16 1.97 -10.45
CA ILE A 24 3.86 1.10 -11.40
C ILE A 24 3.40 -0.34 -11.17
N GLY A 25 2.65 -0.89 -12.13
CA GLY A 25 1.93 -2.16 -12.03
C GLY A 25 0.48 -1.98 -11.62
N ALA A 26 -0.45 -2.14 -12.56
CA ALA A 26 -1.89 -1.93 -12.41
C ALA A 26 -2.67 -3.24 -12.43
N GLY A 27 -2.15 -4.26 -11.75
CA GLY A 27 -2.84 -5.52 -11.47
C GLY A 27 -3.90 -5.37 -10.37
N GLN A 28 -4.12 -6.43 -9.59
CA GLN A 28 -5.11 -6.43 -8.50
C GLN A 28 -4.86 -5.33 -7.46
N VAL A 29 -3.63 -5.25 -6.93
CA VAL A 29 -3.27 -4.28 -5.87
C VAL A 29 -3.21 -2.85 -6.43
N GLY A 30 -2.50 -2.65 -7.53
CA GLY A 30 -2.34 -1.32 -8.14
C GLY A 30 -3.66 -0.70 -8.59
N SER A 31 -4.56 -1.49 -9.18
CA SER A 31 -5.89 -1.00 -9.60
C SER A 31 -6.78 -0.65 -8.42
N TYR A 32 -6.78 -1.48 -7.37
CA TYR A 32 -7.52 -1.17 -6.14
C TYR A 32 -7.00 0.12 -5.49
N LEU A 33 -5.68 0.27 -5.40
CA LEU A 33 -5.06 1.48 -4.87
C LEU A 33 -5.42 2.71 -5.73
N ALA A 34 -5.32 2.62 -7.05
CA ALA A 34 -5.69 3.70 -7.97
C ALA A 34 -7.12 4.18 -7.72
N LYS A 35 -8.07 3.23 -7.67
CA LYS A 35 -9.48 3.50 -7.37
C LYS A 35 -9.65 4.22 -6.03
N CYS A 36 -9.01 3.72 -4.97
CA CYS A 36 -9.13 4.31 -3.65
C CYS A 36 -8.61 5.75 -3.59
N LEU A 37 -7.44 6.02 -4.18
CA LEU A 37 -6.83 7.35 -4.18
C LEU A 37 -7.64 8.34 -5.02
N GLN A 38 -8.05 7.94 -6.22
CA GLN A 38 -8.90 8.75 -7.09
C GLN A 38 -10.25 9.04 -6.42
N GLY A 39 -10.81 8.06 -5.71
CA GLY A 39 -12.08 8.20 -4.99
C GLY A 39 -12.07 9.25 -3.89
N ILE A 40 -10.90 9.51 -3.29
CA ILE A 40 -10.69 10.60 -2.32
C ILE A 40 -10.10 11.86 -2.96
N GLY A 41 -9.99 11.93 -4.28
CA GLY A 41 -9.57 13.13 -5.01
C GLY A 41 -8.06 13.30 -5.20
N ILE A 42 -7.24 12.26 -4.96
CA ILE A 42 -5.81 12.30 -5.23
C ILE A 42 -5.55 12.02 -6.72
N LYS A 43 -4.66 12.81 -7.34
CA LYS A 43 -4.24 12.61 -8.74
C LYS A 43 -3.39 11.35 -8.85
N VAL A 44 -3.73 10.47 -9.79
CA VAL A 44 -3.02 9.19 -10.01
C VAL A 44 -2.56 9.08 -11.46
N LEU A 45 -1.30 8.69 -11.66
CA LEU A 45 -0.75 8.25 -12.94
C LEU A 45 -0.47 6.75 -12.88
N ILE A 46 -0.79 6.02 -13.95
CA ILE A 46 -0.71 4.55 -13.98
C ILE A 46 0.28 4.11 -15.05
N ASN A 47 1.26 3.29 -14.68
CA ASN A 47 2.16 2.63 -15.63
C ASN A 47 1.94 1.11 -15.58
N ASP A 48 1.47 0.54 -16.69
CA ASP A 48 1.38 -0.92 -16.88
C ASP A 48 1.47 -1.26 -18.38
N PRO A 49 2.68 -1.31 -18.94
CA PRO A 49 2.87 -1.61 -20.36
C PRO A 49 2.24 -2.94 -20.80
N PRO A 50 2.32 -4.05 -20.01
CA PRO A 50 1.61 -5.28 -20.35
C PRO A 50 0.09 -5.14 -20.48
N ALA A 51 -0.57 -4.38 -19.59
CA ALA A 51 -2.01 -4.14 -19.67
C ALA A 51 -2.37 -3.26 -20.87
N GLN A 52 -1.59 -2.20 -21.10
CA GLN A 52 -1.75 -1.30 -22.25
C GLN A 52 -1.63 -2.06 -23.58
N ALA A 53 -0.62 -2.91 -23.73
CA ALA A 53 -0.42 -3.73 -24.92
C ALA A 53 -1.58 -4.72 -25.18
N LYS A 54 -2.30 -5.12 -24.13
CA LYS A 54 -3.49 -5.99 -24.21
C LYS A 54 -4.78 -5.23 -24.54
N GLY A 55 -4.72 -3.92 -24.76
CA GLY A 55 -5.88 -3.10 -25.13
C GLY A 55 -6.75 -2.67 -23.95
N ASP A 56 -6.18 -2.60 -22.75
CA ASP A 56 -6.85 -1.99 -21.60
C ASP A 56 -7.17 -0.51 -21.89
N ALA A 57 -8.41 -0.08 -21.59
CA ALA A 57 -8.93 1.24 -21.94
C ALA A 57 -8.54 2.35 -20.95
N ARG A 58 -7.88 2.00 -19.83
CA ARG A 58 -7.38 3.00 -18.87
C ARG A 58 -6.30 3.89 -19.51
N GLU A 59 -6.16 5.09 -18.97
CA GLU A 59 -5.07 5.99 -19.35
C GLU A 59 -3.77 5.51 -18.68
N PHE A 60 -2.76 5.23 -19.50
CA PHE A 60 -1.44 4.82 -19.07
C PHE A 60 -0.41 5.90 -19.36
N THR A 61 0.50 6.11 -18.41
CA THR A 61 1.65 7.00 -18.50
C THR A 61 2.91 6.14 -18.67
N ASP A 62 3.81 6.52 -19.57
CA ASP A 62 5.11 5.85 -19.69
C ASP A 62 5.95 6.03 -18.42
N LEU A 63 6.91 5.14 -18.21
CA LEU A 63 7.62 5.06 -16.93
C LEU A 63 8.43 6.32 -16.64
N GLU A 64 9.16 6.85 -17.61
CA GLU A 64 10.03 8.00 -17.37
C GLU A 64 9.21 9.26 -17.09
N THR A 65 8.11 9.48 -17.82
CA THR A 65 7.15 10.55 -17.53
C THR A 65 6.54 10.41 -16.14
N LEU A 66 6.18 9.19 -15.72
CA LEU A 66 5.64 8.95 -14.37
C LEU A 66 6.67 9.29 -13.28
N LEU A 67 7.92 8.85 -13.45
CA LEU A 67 9.01 9.13 -12.51
C LEU A 67 9.32 10.64 -12.43
N GLU A 68 9.17 11.37 -13.53
CA GLU A 68 9.35 12.83 -13.54
C GLU A 68 8.17 13.56 -12.89
N GLN A 69 6.92 13.19 -13.18
CA GLN A 69 5.74 13.98 -12.78
C GLN A 69 5.17 13.66 -11.40
N CYS A 70 5.45 12.47 -10.85
CA CYS A 70 4.84 12.06 -9.58
C CYS A 70 5.62 12.55 -8.36
N ASP A 71 4.92 12.82 -7.27
CA ASP A 71 5.54 13.10 -5.96
C ASP A 71 5.72 11.81 -5.15
N VAL A 72 4.83 10.84 -5.36
CA VAL A 72 4.85 9.54 -4.71
C VAL A 72 4.88 8.45 -5.78
N ILE A 73 5.83 7.54 -5.71
CA ILE A 73 5.99 6.42 -6.63
C ILE A 73 5.76 5.13 -5.84
N SER A 74 4.76 4.33 -6.23
CA SER A 74 4.39 3.09 -5.54
C SER A 74 4.49 1.89 -6.47
N MET A 75 5.31 0.91 -6.07
CA MET A 75 5.57 -0.31 -6.84
C MET A 75 4.56 -1.41 -6.53
N HIS A 76 4.01 -2.04 -7.57
CA HIS A 76 3.00 -3.10 -7.51
C HIS A 76 3.17 -4.17 -8.60
N THR A 77 4.38 -4.30 -9.15
CA THR A 77 4.72 -5.27 -10.18
C THR A 77 5.09 -6.65 -9.62
N PRO A 78 4.96 -7.74 -10.40
CA PRO A 78 5.69 -8.98 -10.11
C PRO A 78 7.20 -8.76 -10.25
N ILE A 79 8.01 -9.75 -9.84
CA ILE A 79 9.45 -9.78 -10.14
C ILE A 79 9.72 -10.67 -11.36
N THR A 80 10.25 -10.08 -12.43
CA THR A 80 10.62 -10.76 -13.68
C THR A 80 12.02 -10.32 -14.09
N LYS A 81 12.89 -11.28 -14.43
CA LYS A 81 14.25 -11.02 -14.94
C LYS A 81 14.31 -10.96 -16.47
N ASP A 82 13.48 -11.77 -17.10
CA ASP A 82 13.41 -11.94 -18.56
C ASP A 82 12.02 -11.57 -19.08
N GLY A 83 11.88 -11.60 -20.41
CA GLY A 83 10.65 -11.28 -21.12
C GLY A 83 10.61 -9.84 -21.63
N GLU A 84 9.47 -9.45 -22.20
CA GLU A 84 9.29 -8.13 -22.84
C GLU A 84 9.31 -6.98 -21.83
N TYR A 85 8.86 -7.24 -20.60
CA TYR A 85 8.74 -6.25 -19.53
C TYR A 85 9.42 -6.75 -18.24
N PRO A 86 10.77 -6.79 -18.19
CA PRO A 86 11.49 -7.18 -16.99
C PRO A 86 11.35 -6.12 -15.89
N THR A 87 11.19 -6.55 -14.64
CA THR A 87 10.99 -5.65 -13.49
C THR A 87 12.13 -5.72 -12.48
N HIS A 88 13.05 -6.67 -12.64
CA HIS A 88 14.28 -6.73 -11.85
C HIS A 88 15.08 -5.44 -12.02
N HIS A 89 15.31 -4.74 -10.91
CA HIS A 89 15.95 -3.42 -10.85
C HIS A 89 15.34 -2.44 -11.85
N ILE A 90 14.01 -2.48 -12.03
CA ILE A 90 13.32 -1.43 -12.80
C ILE A 90 13.55 -0.07 -12.14
N ILE A 91 13.69 0.00 -10.82
CA ILE A 91 14.22 1.17 -10.13
C ILE A 91 15.70 0.91 -9.82
N ASN A 92 16.54 1.22 -10.80
CA ASN A 92 18.01 1.10 -10.72
C ASN A 92 18.68 2.41 -10.29
N GLU A 93 20.01 2.39 -10.17
CA GLU A 93 20.82 3.56 -9.84
C GLU A 93 20.55 4.80 -10.70
N ALA A 94 20.46 4.63 -12.02
CA ALA A 94 20.24 5.75 -12.94
C ALA A 94 18.90 6.45 -12.66
N ARG A 95 17.82 5.67 -12.50
CA ARG A 95 16.49 6.22 -12.18
C ARG A 95 16.46 6.82 -10.79
N LEU A 96 17.03 6.15 -9.77
CA LEU A 96 17.12 6.67 -8.41
C LEU A 96 17.85 8.02 -8.36
N ASN A 97 18.94 8.17 -9.12
CA ASN A 97 19.71 9.40 -9.19
C ASN A 97 18.97 10.55 -9.89
N ASN A 98 17.98 10.25 -10.72
CA ASN A 98 17.13 11.25 -11.38
C ASN A 98 15.90 11.64 -10.55
N LEU A 99 15.59 10.90 -9.47
CA LEU A 99 14.51 11.29 -8.56
C LEU A 99 14.90 12.53 -7.77
N ARG A 100 13.95 13.46 -7.64
CA ARG A 100 14.04 14.69 -6.86
C ARG A 100 14.10 14.40 -5.35
N GLY A 101 14.68 15.33 -4.60
CA GLY A 101 14.73 15.26 -3.14
C GLY A 101 13.37 15.35 -2.45
N ASP A 102 12.31 15.83 -3.11
CA ASP A 102 10.96 15.90 -2.52
C ASP A 102 10.08 14.68 -2.82
N GLN A 103 10.59 13.70 -3.58
CA GLN A 103 9.85 12.50 -3.95
C GLN A 103 9.87 11.42 -2.86
N ILE A 104 8.81 10.60 -2.87
CA ILE A 104 8.62 9.46 -1.98
C ILE A 104 8.55 8.18 -2.83
N LEU A 105 9.44 7.23 -2.59
CA LEU A 105 9.40 5.89 -3.18
C LEU A 105 8.84 4.87 -2.18
N ILE A 106 7.86 4.08 -2.61
CA ILE A 106 7.24 3.02 -1.80
C ILE A 106 7.34 1.70 -2.56
N ASN A 107 8.06 0.72 -2.01
CA ASN A 107 8.06 -0.64 -2.54
C ASN A 107 7.42 -1.61 -1.54
N ALA A 108 6.24 -2.09 -1.89
CA ALA A 108 5.55 -3.18 -1.20
C ALA A 108 5.17 -4.31 -2.18
N ALA A 109 5.92 -4.42 -3.28
CA ALA A 109 5.73 -5.42 -4.32
C ALA A 109 6.65 -6.63 -4.11
N ARG A 110 7.87 -6.54 -4.65
CA ARG A 110 8.93 -7.54 -4.52
C ARG A 110 10.25 -6.81 -4.32
N GLY A 111 11.12 -7.37 -3.47
CA GLY A 111 12.40 -6.75 -3.12
C GLY A 111 13.23 -6.31 -4.33
N PRO A 112 13.64 -7.25 -5.21
CA PRO A 112 14.52 -6.96 -6.33
C PRO A 112 13.93 -6.07 -7.43
N VAL A 113 12.73 -5.52 -7.26
CA VAL A 113 12.19 -4.49 -8.17
C VAL A 113 12.95 -3.17 -8.00
N VAL A 114 13.44 -2.90 -6.78
CA VAL A 114 14.33 -1.79 -6.47
C VAL A 114 15.72 -2.35 -6.18
N ASP A 115 16.76 -1.76 -6.76
CA ASP A 115 18.14 -2.06 -6.37
C ASP A 115 18.41 -1.46 -4.99
N ASN A 116 18.52 -2.31 -3.97
CA ASN A 116 18.66 -1.86 -2.58
C ASN A 116 20.01 -1.20 -2.32
N SER A 117 21.06 -1.61 -3.04
CA SER A 117 22.40 -1.01 -2.91
C SER A 117 22.41 0.40 -3.48
N ALA A 118 21.80 0.59 -4.66
CA ALA A 118 21.64 1.90 -5.25
C ALA A 118 20.70 2.80 -4.44
N LEU A 119 19.64 2.23 -3.84
CA LEU A 119 18.73 2.97 -2.97
C LEU A 119 19.45 3.51 -1.73
N LYS A 120 20.31 2.70 -1.11
CA LYS A 120 21.16 3.13 0.01
C LYS A 120 22.01 4.33 -0.38
N ALA A 121 22.77 4.22 -1.49
CA ALA A 121 23.59 5.31 -2.00
C ALA A 121 22.77 6.57 -2.33
N ARG A 122 21.53 6.41 -2.79
CA ARG A 122 20.62 7.53 -3.05
C ARG A 122 20.17 8.25 -1.77
N LEU A 123 19.86 7.51 -0.71
CA LEU A 123 19.42 8.06 0.58
C LEU A 123 20.57 8.71 1.35
N GLU A 124 21.80 8.21 1.20
CA GLU A 124 23.00 8.79 1.80
C GLU A 124 23.31 10.22 1.31
N LYS A 125 22.73 10.64 0.17
CA LYS A 125 22.82 12.03 -0.32
C LYS A 125 22.08 13.04 0.56
N GLN A 126 21.12 12.59 1.37
CA GLN A 126 20.39 13.40 2.36
C GLN A 126 19.76 14.70 1.81
N ASP A 127 19.26 14.68 0.57
CA ASP A 127 18.62 15.84 -0.08
C ASP A 127 17.09 15.92 0.16
N GLY A 128 16.57 15.07 1.04
CA GLY A 128 15.14 14.99 1.40
C GLY A 128 14.41 13.76 0.86
N PHE A 129 15.02 13.03 -0.10
CA PHE A 129 14.40 11.88 -0.76
C PHE A 129 13.96 10.84 0.28
N THR A 130 12.78 10.29 0.09
CA THR A 130 12.14 9.42 1.09
C THR A 130 11.85 8.05 0.51
N ALA A 131 12.19 7.00 1.25
CA ALA A 131 11.91 5.62 0.84
C ALA A 131 11.17 4.86 1.95
N VAL A 132 10.20 4.05 1.54
CA VAL A 132 9.45 3.11 2.38
C VAL A 132 9.53 1.71 1.76
N LEU A 133 10.03 0.73 2.51
CA LEU A 133 10.12 -0.66 2.06
C LEU A 133 9.30 -1.59 2.95
N ASP A 134 8.39 -2.34 2.35
CA ASP A 134 7.85 -3.56 2.98
C ASP A 134 8.58 -4.80 2.47
N VAL A 135 9.37 -4.69 1.41
CA VAL A 135 10.08 -5.81 0.80
C VAL A 135 11.55 -5.47 0.56
N PHE A 136 12.42 -6.46 0.71
CA PHE A 136 13.88 -6.31 0.60
C PHE A 136 14.46 -7.28 -0.42
N GLU A 137 15.54 -6.88 -1.09
CA GLU A 137 16.10 -7.63 -2.22
C GLU A 137 16.52 -9.06 -1.87
N PHE A 138 17.06 -9.28 -0.67
CA PHE A 138 17.62 -10.55 -0.22
C PHE A 138 16.90 -11.11 1.01
N GLU A 139 15.58 -10.91 1.11
CA GLU A 139 14.76 -11.44 2.22
C GLU A 139 15.08 -12.93 2.52
N PRO A 140 15.18 -13.33 3.81
CA PRO A 140 14.87 -12.54 5.00
C PRO A 140 16.00 -11.61 5.47
N GLU A 141 17.12 -11.57 4.77
CA GLU A 141 18.25 -10.71 5.08
C GLU A 141 17.96 -9.27 4.65
N VAL A 142 18.33 -8.31 5.51
CA VAL A 142 18.13 -6.88 5.29
C VAL A 142 19.45 -6.16 5.47
N ASP A 143 19.73 -5.22 4.58
CA ASP A 143 20.87 -4.33 4.72
C ASP A 143 20.66 -3.41 5.93
N MET A 144 21.47 -3.63 6.96
CA MET A 144 21.39 -2.90 8.23
C MET A 144 21.91 -1.46 8.14
N GLU A 145 22.62 -1.10 7.05
CA GLU A 145 23.01 0.28 6.75
C GLU A 145 21.89 1.02 5.99
N LEU A 146 21.13 0.31 5.15
CA LEU A 146 19.94 0.86 4.48
C LEU A 146 18.79 1.09 5.48
N LEU A 147 18.54 0.13 6.37
CA LEU A 147 17.40 0.16 7.31
C LEU A 147 17.20 1.51 8.05
N PRO A 148 18.22 2.14 8.67
CA PRO A 148 18.05 3.42 9.36
C PRO A 148 17.78 4.61 8.42
N LEU A 149 18.05 4.48 7.12
CA LEU A 149 17.81 5.54 6.13
C LEU A 149 16.37 5.53 5.60
N LEU A 150 15.66 4.41 5.75
CA LEU A 150 14.27 4.27 5.34
C LEU A 150 13.35 4.99 6.32
N ALA A 151 12.35 5.71 5.80
CA ALA A 151 11.33 6.33 6.63
C ALA A 151 10.49 5.26 7.34
N PHE A 152 10.05 4.23 6.60
CA PHE A 152 9.39 3.06 7.16
C PHE A 152 9.92 1.76 6.54
N ALA A 153 10.06 0.75 7.38
CA ALA A 153 10.56 -0.57 7.04
C ALA A 153 9.70 -1.65 7.72
N THR A 154 9.07 -2.55 6.95
CA THR A 154 8.24 -3.64 7.49
C THR A 154 8.59 -4.99 6.85
N PRO A 155 8.44 -6.13 7.55
CA PRO A 155 8.94 -7.44 7.08
C PRO A 155 7.95 -8.15 6.15
N HIS A 156 7.62 -7.57 5.01
CA HIS A 156 6.76 -8.18 3.99
C HIS A 156 5.39 -8.58 4.54
N VAL A 157 4.72 -7.60 5.13
CA VAL A 157 3.43 -7.71 5.82
C VAL A 157 2.38 -6.71 5.30
N ALA A 158 2.66 -5.94 4.24
CA ALA A 158 1.70 -4.97 3.71
C ALA A 158 0.36 -5.59 3.36
N GLY A 159 0.37 -6.81 2.79
CA GLY A 159 -0.83 -7.59 2.47
C GLY A 159 -1.39 -8.44 3.61
N TYR A 160 -0.80 -8.40 4.81
CA TYR A 160 -1.28 -9.18 5.95
C TYR A 160 -2.46 -8.46 6.62
N GLY A 161 -3.56 -9.19 6.73
CA GLY A 161 -4.77 -8.81 7.44
C GLY A 161 -5.69 -10.02 7.58
N LEU A 162 -6.59 -10.01 8.54
CA LEU A 162 -7.52 -11.13 8.73
C LEU A 162 -8.43 -11.31 7.51
N GLU A 163 -8.94 -10.22 6.95
CA GLU A 163 -9.73 -10.19 5.72
C GLU A 163 -8.97 -10.76 4.53
N GLY A 164 -7.74 -10.30 4.26
CA GLY A 164 -6.90 -10.86 3.20
C GLY A 164 -6.65 -12.37 3.32
N LYS A 165 -6.34 -12.85 4.53
CA LYS A 165 -6.15 -14.29 4.80
C LYS A 165 -7.43 -15.09 4.60
N ALA A 166 -8.56 -14.60 5.11
CA ALA A 166 -9.87 -15.24 4.94
C ALA A 166 -10.31 -15.24 3.47
N ARG A 167 -10.09 -14.13 2.74
CA ARG A 167 -10.40 -14.00 1.31
C ARG A 167 -9.73 -15.07 0.47
N GLY A 168 -8.47 -15.41 0.76
CA GLY A 168 -7.78 -16.50 0.07
C GLY A 168 -8.53 -17.83 0.16
N THR A 169 -9.02 -18.18 1.35
CA THR A 169 -9.81 -19.41 1.56
C THR A 169 -11.17 -19.32 0.89
N THR A 170 -11.90 -18.20 1.06
CA THR A 170 -13.25 -18.05 0.49
C THR A 170 -13.23 -18.02 -1.03
N MET A 171 -12.20 -17.45 -1.66
CA MET A 171 -12.06 -17.46 -3.12
C MET A 171 -11.91 -18.89 -3.65
N ILE A 172 -11.02 -19.69 -3.04
CA ILE A 172 -10.84 -21.10 -3.43
C ILE A 172 -12.11 -21.90 -3.20
N PHE A 173 -12.77 -21.72 -2.04
CA PHE A 173 -14.04 -22.38 -1.73
C PHE A 173 -15.12 -22.05 -2.77
N ASN A 174 -15.28 -20.78 -3.12
CA ASN A 174 -16.28 -20.33 -4.09
C ASN A 174 -15.99 -20.88 -5.50
N SER A 175 -14.72 -20.86 -5.95
CA SER A 175 -14.31 -21.45 -7.23
C SER A 175 -14.49 -22.97 -7.27
N PHE A 176 -14.24 -23.66 -6.16
CA PHE A 176 -14.49 -25.10 -6.06
C PHE A 176 -15.99 -25.41 -6.10
N CYS A 177 -16.82 -24.66 -5.37
CA CYS A 177 -18.27 -24.81 -5.43
C CYS A 177 -18.81 -24.62 -6.85
N GLU A 178 -18.34 -23.59 -7.55
CA GLU A 178 -18.69 -23.37 -8.96
C GLU A 178 -18.25 -24.54 -9.85
N HIS A 179 -17.03 -25.04 -9.68
CA HIS A 179 -16.51 -26.16 -10.46
C HIS A 179 -17.35 -27.44 -10.33
N ILE A 180 -17.91 -27.70 -9.15
CA ILE A 180 -18.75 -28.88 -8.89
C ILE A 180 -20.26 -28.63 -9.08
N GLY A 181 -20.66 -27.44 -9.55
CA GLY A 181 -22.07 -27.07 -9.75
C GLY A 181 -22.85 -26.80 -8.46
N SER A 182 -22.17 -26.46 -7.36
CA SER A 182 -22.78 -26.07 -6.09
C SER A 182 -23.08 -24.57 -6.03
N GLU A 183 -24.25 -24.23 -5.49
CA GLU A 183 -24.69 -22.84 -5.26
C GLU A 183 -24.10 -22.22 -3.99
N LEU A 184 -23.40 -23.00 -3.15
CA LEU A 184 -22.82 -22.49 -1.92
C LEU A 184 -21.82 -21.36 -2.18
N ARG A 185 -21.85 -20.33 -1.32
CA ARG A 185 -20.91 -19.22 -1.32
C ARG A 185 -20.52 -18.86 0.10
N ALA A 186 -19.27 -18.45 0.27
CA ALA A 186 -18.75 -17.92 1.52
C ALA A 186 -18.20 -16.51 1.32
N SER A 187 -18.41 -15.65 2.31
CA SER A 187 -17.81 -14.32 2.41
C SER A 187 -16.84 -14.27 3.58
N ALA A 188 -15.70 -13.60 3.39
CA ALA A 188 -14.72 -13.43 4.47
C ALA A 188 -15.33 -12.73 5.69
N ASN A 189 -16.27 -11.79 5.47
CA ASN A 189 -16.93 -11.05 6.55
C ASN A 189 -17.77 -11.94 7.46
N ASP A 190 -18.28 -13.07 6.97
CA ASP A 190 -19.13 -13.98 7.75
C ASP A 190 -18.31 -14.90 8.67
N LEU A 191 -17.00 -15.01 8.41
CA LEU A 191 -16.07 -15.91 9.11
C LEU A 191 -15.27 -15.20 10.19
N LEU A 192 -15.15 -13.88 10.11
CA LEU A 192 -14.27 -13.10 10.97
C LEU A 192 -14.98 -12.60 12.22
N PRO A 193 -14.28 -12.51 13.35
CA PRO A 193 -14.81 -11.80 14.51
C PRO A 193 -15.04 -10.32 14.16
N GLN A 194 -15.95 -9.68 14.89
CA GLN A 194 -16.15 -8.24 14.79
C GLN A 194 -14.84 -7.50 15.12
N ALA A 195 -14.56 -6.38 14.42
CA ALA A 195 -13.39 -5.56 14.71
C ALA A 195 -13.48 -5.00 16.14
N PRO A 196 -12.34 -4.81 16.84
CA PRO A 196 -12.34 -4.23 18.19
C PRO A 196 -13.05 -2.87 18.27
N VAL A 197 -12.93 -2.06 17.22
CA VAL A 197 -13.69 -0.82 17.03
C VAL A 197 -14.45 -0.93 15.72
N PRO A 198 -15.69 -1.45 15.73
CA PRO A 198 -16.44 -1.75 14.49
C PRO A 198 -17.23 -0.56 13.97
N PHE A 199 -17.37 0.49 14.76
CA PHE A 199 -18.25 1.62 14.48
C PHE A 199 -17.65 2.92 15.00
N VAL A 200 -17.69 3.96 14.18
CA VAL A 200 -17.37 5.34 14.54
C VAL A 200 -18.40 6.28 13.95
N ARG A 201 -18.64 7.43 14.59
CA ARG A 201 -19.58 8.45 14.09
C ARG A 201 -18.87 9.77 13.88
N LEU A 202 -19.06 10.38 12.72
CA LEU A 202 -18.65 11.75 12.43
C LEU A 202 -19.80 12.72 12.72
N SER A 203 -19.47 13.85 13.33
CA SER A 203 -20.42 14.94 13.63
C SER A 203 -20.30 16.12 12.67
N ARG A 204 -19.33 16.08 11.77
CA ARG A 204 -19.01 17.11 10.77
C ARG A 204 -18.40 16.45 9.54
N GLU A 205 -18.32 17.20 8.45
CA GLU A 205 -17.55 16.79 7.27
C GLU A 205 -16.10 16.47 7.67
N TRP A 206 -15.58 15.39 7.09
CA TRP A 206 -14.21 14.96 7.34
C TRP A 206 -13.22 15.85 6.59
N ASP A 207 -12.08 16.09 7.22
CA ASP A 207 -10.92 16.75 6.65
C ASP A 207 -9.74 15.77 6.63
N GLU A 208 -8.58 16.21 6.12
CA GLU A 208 -7.37 15.37 6.06
C GLU A 208 -6.97 14.82 7.44
N ALA A 209 -7.13 15.61 8.50
CA ALA A 209 -6.84 15.18 9.87
C ALA A 209 -7.82 14.10 10.35
N THR A 210 -9.10 14.22 10.00
CA THR A 210 -10.11 13.19 10.27
C THR A 210 -9.80 11.91 9.50
N LEU A 211 -9.42 12.02 8.23
CA LEU A 211 -9.00 10.90 7.40
C LEU A 211 -7.75 10.20 7.99
N HIS A 212 -6.78 10.97 8.49
CA HIS A 212 -5.61 10.44 9.19
C HIS A 212 -6.07 9.60 10.37
N ASN A 213 -6.89 10.16 11.26
CA ASN A 213 -7.36 9.45 12.45
C ASN A 213 -8.14 8.17 12.11
N LEU A 214 -9.03 8.21 11.12
CA LEU A 214 -9.81 7.05 10.68
C LEU A 214 -8.93 5.94 10.11
N THR A 215 -7.96 6.28 9.27
CA THR A 215 -7.06 5.27 8.66
C THR A 215 -6.10 4.68 9.69
N GLN A 216 -5.52 5.51 10.57
CA GLN A 216 -4.59 5.06 11.60
C GLN A 216 -5.27 4.27 12.73
N LEU A 217 -6.57 4.49 12.99
CA LEU A 217 -7.35 3.67 13.91
C LEU A 217 -7.31 2.18 13.51
N ILE A 218 -7.24 1.90 12.20
CA ILE A 218 -7.25 0.54 11.67
C ILE A 218 -5.84 0.02 11.48
N TYR A 219 -4.97 0.86 10.91
CA TYR A 219 -3.59 0.48 10.63
C TYR A 219 -2.65 1.67 10.65
N ASP A 220 -1.73 1.63 11.61
CA ASP A 220 -0.58 2.52 11.69
C ASP A 220 0.72 1.77 11.40
N VAL A 221 1.34 2.10 10.26
CA VAL A 221 2.59 1.50 9.79
C VAL A 221 3.72 1.63 10.81
N ARG A 222 3.71 2.68 11.64
CA ARG A 222 4.74 2.90 12.67
C ARG A 222 4.77 1.79 13.70
N LYS A 223 3.64 1.10 13.93
CA LYS A 223 3.57 -0.04 14.84
C LYS A 223 4.50 -1.16 14.37
N ASP A 224 4.39 -1.54 13.10
CA ASP A 224 5.16 -2.63 12.54
C ASP A 224 6.59 -2.20 12.25
N ASP A 225 6.81 -0.96 11.82
CA ASP A 225 8.16 -0.40 11.68
C ASP A 225 8.95 -0.42 13.00
N ALA A 226 8.35 0.07 14.09
CA ALA A 226 9.00 0.10 15.40
C ALA A 226 9.30 -1.31 15.93
N LEU A 227 8.37 -2.26 15.74
CA LEU A 227 8.60 -3.67 16.10
C LEU A 227 9.71 -4.28 15.26
N PHE A 228 9.70 -4.03 13.95
CA PHE A 228 10.69 -4.56 13.02
C PHE A 228 12.09 -4.08 13.39
N ARG A 229 12.30 -2.76 13.54
CA ARG A 229 13.59 -2.18 13.93
C ARG A 229 14.10 -2.70 15.27
N ARG A 230 13.20 -2.95 16.24
CA ARG A 230 13.57 -3.47 17.56
C ARG A 230 14.01 -4.94 17.52
N GLU A 231 13.39 -5.75 16.67
CA GLU A 231 13.54 -7.20 16.72
C GLU A 231 14.47 -7.76 15.65
N ILE A 232 14.69 -7.04 14.53
CA ILE A 232 15.33 -7.59 13.32
C ILE A 232 16.75 -8.13 13.55
N ALA A 233 17.51 -7.57 14.48
CA ALA A 233 18.84 -8.06 14.84
C ALA A 233 18.85 -9.46 15.48
N LYS A 234 17.70 -9.95 15.96
CA LYS A 234 17.59 -11.30 16.55
C LYS A 234 17.47 -12.34 15.43
N PRO A 235 18.15 -13.50 15.51
CA PRO A 235 18.07 -14.54 14.50
C PRO A 235 16.62 -15.00 14.21
N GLY A 236 16.24 -15.06 12.93
CA GLY A 236 14.92 -15.51 12.48
C GLY A 236 13.74 -14.58 12.83
N SER A 237 14.03 -13.37 13.30
CA SER A 237 13.02 -12.37 13.69
C SER A 237 12.12 -11.94 12.53
N PHE A 238 12.65 -11.81 11.31
CA PHE A 238 11.89 -11.46 10.10
C PHE A 238 10.69 -12.38 9.91
N ASP A 239 10.93 -13.69 9.80
CA ASP A 239 9.87 -14.69 9.63
C ASP A 239 9.03 -14.89 10.88
N LYS A 240 9.62 -14.76 12.07
CA LYS A 240 8.88 -14.85 13.34
C LYS A 240 7.82 -13.76 13.43
N MET A 241 8.16 -12.52 13.08
CA MET A 241 7.24 -11.40 13.10
C MET A 241 6.08 -11.59 12.12
N ARG A 242 6.35 -12.13 10.92
CA ARG A 242 5.32 -12.48 9.93
C ARG A 242 4.41 -13.60 10.44
N LYS A 243 5.00 -14.66 11.00
CA LYS A 243 4.26 -15.81 11.53
C LYS A 243 3.37 -15.42 12.71
N GLN A 244 3.85 -14.54 13.57
CA GLN A 244 3.16 -14.05 14.78
C GLN A 244 2.51 -12.68 14.54
N TYR A 245 2.20 -12.34 13.29
CA TYR A 245 1.63 -11.05 12.95
C TYR A 245 0.28 -10.87 13.63
N TRP A 246 0.06 -9.68 14.16
CA TRP A 246 -1.14 -9.33 14.90
C TRP A 246 -2.39 -9.30 14.00
N ASP A 247 -3.54 -9.31 14.65
CA ASP A 247 -4.87 -9.38 14.01
C ASP A 247 -5.29 -8.04 13.37
N ARG A 248 -4.49 -7.56 12.42
CA ARG A 248 -4.76 -6.37 11.62
C ARG A 248 -6.05 -6.54 10.82
N ARG A 249 -6.87 -5.49 10.81
CA ARG A 249 -8.11 -5.38 10.04
C ARG A 249 -7.94 -4.51 8.80
N GLU A 250 -8.93 -4.54 7.92
CA GLU A 250 -9.08 -3.64 6.77
C GLU A 250 -10.18 -2.59 7.02
N TYR A 251 -10.23 -1.51 6.24
CA TYR A 251 -11.20 -0.41 6.44
C TYR A 251 -12.66 -0.89 6.39
N GLY A 252 -12.97 -1.89 5.58
CA GLY A 252 -14.31 -2.49 5.49
C GLY A 252 -14.77 -3.23 6.75
N ALA A 253 -13.89 -3.38 7.75
CA ALA A 253 -14.25 -3.90 9.06
C ALA A 253 -14.89 -2.84 9.98
N VAL A 254 -14.86 -1.56 9.59
CA VAL A 254 -15.37 -0.44 10.37
C VAL A 254 -16.43 0.32 9.59
N THR A 255 -17.56 0.55 10.25
CA THR A 255 -18.63 1.41 9.76
C THR A 255 -18.40 2.84 10.25
N VAL A 256 -18.34 3.78 9.31
CA VAL A 256 -18.33 5.21 9.58
C VAL A 256 -19.75 5.74 9.39
N ALA A 257 -20.37 6.20 10.47
CA ALA A 257 -21.70 6.77 10.44
C ALA A 257 -21.66 8.30 10.45
N GLY A 258 -22.67 8.92 9.87
CA GLY A 258 -22.80 10.37 9.82
C GLY A 258 -24.12 10.81 9.20
N THR A 259 -24.34 12.11 9.15
CA THR A 259 -25.47 12.70 8.41
C THR A 259 -25.05 13.00 6.98
N LYS A 260 -25.98 13.41 6.13
CA LYS A 260 -25.68 13.80 4.74
C LYS A 260 -24.61 14.90 4.64
N GLU A 261 -24.55 15.81 5.62
CA GLU A 261 -23.56 16.88 5.71
C GLU A 261 -22.14 16.38 5.98
N THR A 262 -21.96 15.11 6.37
CA THR A 262 -20.64 14.54 6.64
C THR A 262 -19.91 14.05 5.38
N ASN A 263 -20.60 13.98 4.24
CA ASN A 263 -20.01 13.66 2.93
C ASN A 263 -19.18 12.35 2.90
N LEU A 264 -19.77 11.24 3.36
CA LEU A 264 -19.06 9.96 3.55
C LEU A 264 -18.75 9.20 2.26
N SER A 265 -19.30 9.63 1.12
CA SER A 265 -19.21 8.90 -0.18
C SER A 265 -17.77 8.62 -0.60
N GLN A 266 -16.85 9.55 -0.34
CA GLN A 266 -15.43 9.39 -0.66
C GLN A 266 -14.72 8.39 0.30
N LEU A 267 -15.14 8.32 1.57
CA LEU A 267 -14.62 7.32 2.51
C LEU A 267 -15.06 5.89 2.12
N GLU A 268 -16.23 5.74 1.50
CA GLU A 268 -16.66 4.47 0.91
C GLU A 268 -15.74 4.02 -0.23
N GLN A 269 -15.35 4.96 -1.12
CA GLN A 269 -14.42 4.65 -2.21
C GLN A 269 -13.03 4.23 -1.68
N LEU A 270 -12.63 4.76 -0.52
CA LEU A 270 -11.41 4.32 0.17
C LEU A 270 -11.54 2.92 0.79
N GLY A 271 -12.77 2.43 1.00
CA GLY A 271 -13.06 1.07 1.45
C GLY A 271 -13.71 0.97 2.83
N PHE A 272 -14.10 2.08 3.47
CA PHE A 272 -14.91 2.03 4.69
C PHE A 272 -16.34 1.59 4.39
N LYS A 273 -17.00 0.95 5.35
CA LYS A 273 -18.46 0.83 5.31
C LYS A 273 -19.05 2.15 5.77
N ILE A 274 -20.12 2.63 5.15
CA ILE A 274 -20.79 3.87 5.57
C ILE A 274 -22.20 3.58 6.07
N GLU A 275 -22.66 4.44 6.98
CA GLU A 275 -24.05 4.48 7.45
C GLU A 275 -24.51 5.94 7.47
N GLU A 276 -25.33 6.34 6.50
CA GLU A 276 -25.91 7.68 6.48
C GLU A 276 -27.25 7.69 7.22
N THR A 277 -27.33 8.45 8.31
CA THR A 277 -28.58 8.69 9.05
C THR A 277 -29.26 9.95 8.52
N GLN A 278 -30.59 9.90 8.37
CA GLN A 278 -31.42 11.06 8.03
C GLN A 278 -31.31 12.19 9.05
#